data_AF-A0A928JQ52-F1
#
_entry.id   AF-A0A928JQ52-F1
#
_cell.length_a   1.000
_cell.length_b   1.000
_cell.length_c   1.000
_cell.angle_alpha   90.00
_cell.angle_beta   90.00
_cell.angle_gamma   90.00
#
_symmetry.space_group_name_H-M   'P 1'
#
loop_
_entity.id
_entity.type
_entity.pdbx_description
1 polymer ?
#
loop_
_entity_poly.entity_id
_entity_poly.type
_entity_poly.pdbx_seq_one_letter_code
_entity_poly.pdbx_strand_id
1 'polypeptide(L)'
;MAERYADLAACFVHNVEALRDAYGREEGMLYPVCAAILLERERLIRAEELKGLRDHIRMDDDFTGDFKGPAVVPVACMLAASPEPEKLTLLAPNLYRQMTEHVPRS
;
A
#
# COMPACT_ATOMS: atom_id res chain seq x y z
N MET A 1 -16.93 -21.59 -9.95
CA MET A 1 -15.77 -21.78 -9.02
C MET A 1 -14.44 -21.62 -9.75
N ALA A 2 -14.14 -22.42 -10.79
CA ALA A 2 -12.90 -22.28 -11.56
C ALA A 2 -12.72 -20.90 -12.21
N GLU A 3 -13.79 -20.35 -12.82
CA GLU A 3 -13.77 -19.00 -13.42
C GLU A 3 -13.45 -17.91 -12.40
N ARG A 4 -14.08 -17.94 -11.21
CA ARG A 4 -13.79 -16.99 -10.13
C ARG A 4 -12.32 -17.01 -9.70
N TYR A 5 -11.68 -18.18 -9.65
CA TYR A 5 -10.25 -18.25 -9.31
C TYR A 5 -9.36 -17.69 -10.41
N ALA A 6 -9.74 -17.84 -11.69
CA ALA A 6 -9.03 -17.23 -12.80
C ALA A 6 -9.13 -15.70 -12.76
N ASP A 7 -10.32 -15.15 -12.45
CA ASP A 7 -10.54 -13.71 -12.32
C ASP A 7 -9.73 -13.10 -11.17
N LEU A 8 -9.71 -13.77 -10.01
CA LEU A 8 -8.91 -13.35 -8.86
C LEU A 8 -7.41 -13.40 -9.17
N ALA A 9 -6.95 -14.43 -9.89
CA ALA A 9 -5.55 -14.53 -10.31
C ALA A 9 -5.17 -13.41 -11.29
N ALA A 10 -6.04 -13.09 -12.25
CA ALA A 10 -5.82 -11.97 -13.18
C ALA A 10 -5.76 -10.62 -12.44
N CYS A 11 -6.66 -10.41 -11.46
CA CYS A 11 -6.66 -9.23 -10.61
C CYS A 11 -5.35 -9.10 -9.81
N PHE A 12 -4.89 -10.19 -9.21
CA PHE A 12 -3.63 -10.22 -8.48
C PHE A 12 -2.43 -9.86 -9.36
N VAL A 13 -2.33 -10.48 -10.54
CA VAL A 13 -1.24 -10.21 -11.50
C VAL A 13 -1.26 -8.74 -11.94
N HIS A 14 -2.43 -8.21 -12.28
CA HIS A 14 -2.59 -6.81 -12.65
C HIS A 14 -2.07 -5.86 -11.56
N ASN A 15 -2.46 -6.10 -10.31
CA ASN A 15 -2.03 -5.25 -9.20
C ASN A 15 -0.51 -5.34 -8.97
N VAL A 16 0.12 -6.51 -9.14
CA VAL A 16 1.58 -6.66 -9.07
C VAL A 16 2.27 -5.85 -10.17
N GLU A 17 1.75 -5.85 -11.39
CA GLU A 17 2.29 -5.06 -12.50
C GLU A 17 2.19 -3.55 -12.21
N ALA A 18 1.02 -3.08 -11.77
CA ALA A 18 0.80 -1.69 -11.41
C ALA A 18 1.75 -1.21 -10.29
N LEU A 19 2.01 -2.06 -9.28
CA LEU A 19 2.97 -1.78 -8.21
C LEU A 19 4.39 -1.66 -8.73
N ARG A 20 4.78 -2.56 -9.64
CA ARG A 20 6.09 -2.51 -10.32
C ARG A 20 6.29 -1.22 -11.09
N ASP A 21 5.26 -0.77 -11.80
CA ASP A 21 5.29 0.46 -12.60
C ASP A 21 5.26 1.73 -11.74
N ALA A 22 4.72 1.65 -10.52
CA ALA A 22 4.63 2.76 -9.58
C ALA A 22 5.92 2.97 -8.77
N TYR A 23 6.53 1.89 -8.29
CA TYR A 23 7.60 1.94 -7.28
C TYR A 23 8.93 1.32 -7.75
N GLY A 24 8.98 0.75 -8.96
CA GLY A 24 10.20 0.15 -9.52
C GLY A 24 10.41 -1.30 -9.09
N ARG A 25 11.61 -1.86 -9.27
CA ARG A 25 11.89 -3.27 -8.92
C ARG A 25 12.51 -3.46 -7.53
N GLU A 26 13.10 -2.41 -6.98
CA GLU A 26 13.88 -2.47 -5.73
C GLU A 26 12.99 -2.78 -4.50
N GLU A 27 11.70 -2.45 -4.56
CA GLU A 27 10.72 -2.72 -3.49
C GLU A 27 9.87 -3.98 -3.76
N GLY A 28 10.24 -4.77 -4.78
CA GLY A 28 9.40 -5.84 -5.34
C GLY A 28 9.02 -6.98 -4.40
N MET A 29 9.73 -7.13 -3.27
CA MET A 29 9.40 -8.12 -2.25
C MET A 29 8.05 -7.88 -1.56
N LEU A 30 7.56 -6.63 -1.55
CA LEU A 30 6.31 -6.27 -0.90
C LEU A 30 5.09 -6.39 -1.83
N TYR A 31 5.30 -6.51 -3.14
CA TYR A 31 4.19 -6.48 -4.11
C TYR A 31 3.19 -7.63 -3.98
N PRO A 32 3.60 -8.87 -3.69
CA PRO A 32 2.63 -9.94 -3.46
C PRO A 32 1.70 -9.65 -2.27
N VAL A 33 2.23 -9.10 -1.18
CA VAL A 33 1.44 -8.73 0.01
C VAL A 33 0.50 -7.58 -0.32
N CYS A 34 1.00 -6.55 -1.02
CA CYS A 34 0.22 -5.40 -1.43
C CYS A 34 -0.90 -5.77 -2.42
N ALA A 35 -0.62 -6.65 -3.37
CA ALA A 35 -1.61 -7.19 -4.29
C ALA A 35 -2.68 -8.02 -3.57
N ALA A 36 -2.31 -8.75 -2.50
CA ALA A 36 -3.27 -9.48 -1.68
C ALA A 36 -4.23 -8.55 -0.90
N ILE A 37 -3.72 -7.42 -0.37
CA ILE A 37 -4.55 -6.40 0.30
C ILE A 37 -5.61 -5.86 -0.67
N LEU A 38 -5.20 -5.55 -1.91
CA LEU A 38 -6.10 -5.03 -2.94
C LEU A 38 -7.10 -6.10 -3.42
N LEU A 39 -6.65 -7.35 -3.54
CA LEU A 39 -7.49 -8.48 -3.93
C LEU A 39 -8.57 -8.79 -2.89
N GLU A 40 -8.28 -8.70 -1.60
CA GLU A 40 -9.26 -8.87 -0.51
C GLU A 40 -10.46 -7.92 -0.68
N ARG A 41 -10.21 -6.74 -1.25
CA ARG A 41 -11.22 -5.72 -1.55
C ARG A 41 -11.71 -5.75 -2.99
N GLU A 42 -11.32 -6.77 -3.75
CA GLU A 42 -11.59 -6.92 -5.19
C GLU A 42 -11.27 -5.64 -5.99
N ARG A 43 -10.24 -4.89 -5.55
CA ARG A 43 -9.86 -3.60 -6.10
C ARG A 43 -8.73 -3.75 -7.11
N LEU A 44 -8.98 -3.34 -8.35
CA LEU A 44 -7.95 -3.14 -9.37
C LEU A 44 -7.34 -1.75 -9.20
N ILE A 45 -6.02 -1.64 -9.15
CA ILE A 45 -5.34 -0.35 -9.00
C ILE A 45 -4.44 -0.03 -10.19
N ARG A 46 -4.32 1.27 -10.50
CA ARG A 46 -3.42 1.76 -11.54
C ARG A 46 -2.16 2.36 -10.93
N ALA A 47 -1.08 2.35 -11.70
CA ALA A 47 0.21 2.89 -11.26
C ALA A 47 0.13 4.39 -10.94
N GLU A 48 -0.69 5.16 -11.67
CA GLU A 48 -0.88 6.60 -11.45
C GLU A 48 -1.56 6.89 -10.12
N GLU A 49 -2.53 6.06 -9.72
CA GLU A 49 -3.24 6.19 -8.45
C GLU A 49 -2.29 5.92 -7.28
N LEU A 50 -1.46 4.87 -7.38
CA LEU A 50 -0.40 4.58 -6.42
C LEU A 50 0.63 5.70 -6.30
N LYS A 51 1.06 6.28 -7.43
CA LYS A 51 1.96 7.45 -7.45
C LYS A 51 1.31 8.64 -6.76
N GLY A 52 0.05 8.92 -7.04
CA GLY A 52 -0.70 10.01 -6.39
C GLY A 52 -0.81 9.82 -4.87
N LEU A 53 -1.12 8.61 -4.41
CA LEU A 53 -1.18 8.28 -2.98
C LEU A 53 0.20 8.40 -2.31
N ARG A 54 1.25 7.90 -2.96
CA ARG A 54 2.64 8.06 -2.49
C ARG A 54 3.00 9.53 -2.36
N ASP A 55 2.67 10.34 -3.35
CA ASP A 55 3.01 11.76 -3.35
C ASP A 55 2.20 12.51 -2.29
N HIS A 56 0.93 12.15 -2.09
CA HIS A 56 0.11 12.67 -0.99
C HIS A 56 0.71 12.33 0.39
N ILE A 57 1.07 11.06 0.60
CA ILE A 57 1.79 10.60 1.80
C ILE A 57 3.10 11.38 2.00
N ARG A 58 3.79 11.74 0.91
CA ARG A 58 5.07 12.46 0.94
C ARG A 58 4.95 13.97 1.13
N MET A 59 3.80 14.57 0.86
CA MET A 59 3.58 16.01 1.08
C MET A 59 3.14 16.33 2.50
N ASP A 60 2.73 15.32 3.27
CA ASP A 60 2.38 15.47 4.67
C ASP A 60 3.66 15.38 5.51
N ASP A 61 4.21 16.54 5.89
CA ASP A 61 5.47 16.67 6.64
C ASP A 61 5.44 15.90 7.98
N ASP A 62 4.26 15.71 8.57
CA ASP A 62 4.07 14.89 9.78
C ASP A 62 4.12 13.37 9.49
N PHE A 63 3.84 12.97 8.24
CA PHE A 63 3.80 11.57 7.80
C PHE A 63 5.18 11.09 7.30
N THR A 64 5.93 11.97 6.62
CA THR A 64 7.22 11.64 5.97
C THR A 64 8.36 11.34 6.92
N GLY A 65 8.30 11.82 8.16
CA GLY A 65 9.35 11.60 9.16
C GLY A 65 9.55 10.11 9.46
N ASP A 66 8.45 9.37 9.53
CA ASP A 66 8.36 8.02 10.11
C ASP A 66 8.20 6.90 9.06
N PHE A 67 7.51 7.16 7.94
CA PHE A 67 7.35 6.21 6.83
C PHE A 67 8.32 6.54 5.69
N LYS A 68 9.56 6.08 5.80
CA LYS A 68 10.58 6.23 4.75
C LYS A 68 10.82 4.93 4.00
N GLY A 69 11.13 5.05 2.71
CA GLY A 69 11.55 3.93 1.86
C GLY A 69 10.40 2.93 1.58
N PRO A 70 10.67 1.61 1.61
CA PRO A 70 9.74 0.58 1.13
C PRO A 70 8.39 0.53 1.86
N ALA A 71 8.31 1.06 3.08
CA ALA A 71 7.09 1.07 3.89
C ALA A 71 5.98 1.95 3.29
N VAL A 72 6.29 2.85 2.36
CA VAL A 72 5.29 3.71 1.71
C VAL A 72 4.34 2.91 0.82
N VAL A 73 4.80 1.79 0.24
CA VAL A 73 4.02 0.96 -0.68
C VAL A 73 2.83 0.29 0.00
N PRO A 74 3.01 -0.49 1.09
CA PRO A 74 1.88 -1.14 1.76
C PRO A 74 0.88 -0.13 2.33
N VAL A 75 1.35 1.03 2.81
CA VAL A 75 0.46 2.11 3.26
C VAL A 75 -0.40 2.61 2.10
N ALA A 76 0.20 2.93 0.95
CA ALA A 76 -0.55 3.37 -0.22
C ALA A 76 -1.60 2.33 -0.66
N CYS A 77 -1.27 1.04 -0.63
CA CYS A 77 -2.21 -0.03 -0.94
C CYS A 77 -3.35 -0.16 0.08
N MET A 78 -3.06 -0.01 1.37
CA MET A 78 -4.09 0.02 2.41
C MET A 78 -5.05 1.21 2.25
N LEU A 79 -4.50 2.40 1.93
CA LEU A 79 -5.32 3.58 1.65
C LEU A 79 -6.21 3.36 0.43
N ALA A 80 -5.66 2.84 -0.66
CA ALA A 80 -6.41 2.59 -1.88
C ALA A 80 -7.49 1.50 -1.74
N ALA A 81 -7.28 0.54 -0.84
CA ALA A 81 -8.23 -0.51 -0.51
C ALA A 81 -9.29 -0.05 0.50
N SER A 82 -9.13 1.12 1.11
CA SER A 82 -10.02 1.62 2.17
C SER A 82 -11.19 2.42 1.61
N PRO A 83 -12.40 2.27 2.16
CA PRO A 83 -13.50 3.19 1.90
C PRO A 83 -13.28 4.57 2.55
N GLU A 84 -12.34 4.68 3.49
CA GLU A 84 -12.05 5.89 4.26
C GLU A 84 -10.54 6.17 4.31
N PRO A 85 -9.92 6.51 3.16
CA PRO A 85 -8.47 6.71 3.07
C PRO A 85 -7.99 7.83 4.01
N GLU A 86 -8.66 8.99 4.03
CA GLU A 86 -8.27 10.15 4.84
C GLU A 86 -8.11 9.83 6.33
N LYS A 87 -9.00 8.99 6.89
CA LYS A 87 -8.91 8.60 8.31
C LYS A 87 -7.71 7.69 8.57
N LEU A 88 -7.39 6.79 7.64
CA LEU A 88 -6.23 5.92 7.75
C LEU A 88 -4.92 6.69 7.62
N THR A 89 -4.88 7.74 6.78
CA THR A 89 -3.71 8.61 6.67
C THR A 89 -3.40 9.31 8.00
N LEU A 90 -4.40 9.64 8.81
CA LEU A 90 -4.20 10.20 10.15
C LEU A 90 -3.87 9.14 11.20
N LEU A 91 -4.42 7.93 11.08
CA LEU A 91 -4.27 6.85 12.06
C LEU A 91 -2.89 6.18 11.99
N ALA A 92 -2.38 5.91 10.79
CA ALA A 92 -1.18 5.10 10.58
C ALA A 92 0.10 5.70 11.19
N PRO A 93 0.40 7.01 11.06
CA PRO A 93 1.54 7.63 11.72
C PRO A 93 1.44 7.59 13.24
N ASN A 94 0.24 7.84 13.78
CA ASN A 94 0.01 7.84 15.22
C ASN A 94 0.23 6.44 15.81
N LEU A 95 -0.29 5.40 15.15
CA LEU A 95 -0.05 4.01 15.54
C LEU A 95 1.43 3.63 15.44
N TYR A 96 2.12 4.03 14.38
CA TYR A 96 3.55 3.77 14.24
C TYR A 96 4.37 4.45 15.35
N ARG A 97 4.07 5.71 15.67
CA ARG A 97 4.71 6.45 16.76
C ARG A 97 4.53 5.72 18.09
N GLN A 98 3.29 5.38 18.45
CA GLN A 98 3.00 4.61 19.66
C GLN A 98 3.68 3.25 19.66
N MET A 99 3.71 2.56 18.52
CA MET A 99 4.43 1.29 18.39
C MET A 99 5.92 1.48 18.64
N THR A 100 6.57 2.52 18.10
CA THR A 100 8.00 2.76 18.33
C THR A 100 8.33 3.15 19.77
N GLU A 101 7.37 3.69 20.52
CA GLU A 101 7.51 3.96 21.95
C GLU A 101 7.41 2.68 22.80
N HIS A 102 6.72 1.65 22.30
CA HIS A 102 6.41 0.43 23.06
C HIS A 102 7.09 -0.86 22.54
N VAL A 103 7.58 -0.86 21.31
CA VAL A 103 8.26 -1.98 20.66
C VAL A 103 9.73 -1.61 20.46
N PRO A 104 10.67 -2.27 21.17
CA PRO A 104 12.08 -1.98 21.05
C PRO A 104 12.55 -2.14 19.61
N ARG A 105 13.29 -1.17 19.08
CA ARG A 105 14.03 -1.34 17.83
C ARG A 105 15.16 -2.35 18.09
N SER A 106 15.10 -3.49 17.40
CA SER A 106 16.15 -4.52 17.37
C SER A 106 17.40 -4.04 16.65
#